data_AF-A0A9J7DQW0-F1
#
_entry.id   AF-A0A9J7DQW0-F1
#
_cell.length_a   1.000
_cell.length_b   1.000
_cell.length_c   1.000
_cell.angle_alpha   90.00
_cell.angle_beta   90.00
_cell.angle_gamma   90.00
#
_symmetry.space_group_name_H-M   'P 1'
#
loop_
_entity.id
_entity.type
_entity.pdbx_description
1 polymer ?
#
loop_
_entity_poly.entity_id
_entity_poly.type
_entity_poly.pdbx_seq_one_letter_code
_entity_poly.pdbx_strand_id
1 'polypeptide(L)'
;MSFDLANSGQEREDRKYYDRNKGDDMQISRTDMNMLIMNYLVTEGFKEAAIKFQQEAGLQEPALCSSLDERIMIREAVQTGRIPDAIAMVNALHPELLDNDRYLYFHLQVNV
;
A
#
# COMPACT_ATOMS: atom_id res chain seq x y z
N MET A 1 47.12 52.09 -36.52
CA MET A 1 46.21 52.10 -35.36
C MET A 1 45.09 51.13 -35.67
N SER A 2 45.10 49.96 -35.05
CA SER A 2 43.94 49.07 -34.89
C SER A 2 44.06 48.43 -33.52
N PHE A 3 43.03 48.60 -32.72
CA PHE A 3 42.93 48.16 -31.32
C PHE A 3 42.20 46.82 -31.33
N ASP A 4 42.93 45.72 -31.21
CA ASP A 4 42.31 44.40 -31.03
C ASP A 4 42.07 44.18 -29.54
N LEU A 5 40.79 44.32 -29.17
CA LEU A 5 40.28 44.10 -27.83
C LEU A 5 40.21 42.59 -27.52
N ALA A 6 40.72 42.24 -26.35
CA ALA A 6 40.74 40.90 -25.79
C ALA A 6 39.38 40.18 -25.87
N ASN A 7 39.41 38.88 -26.22
CA ASN A 7 38.37 37.94 -25.84
C ASN A 7 39.03 36.76 -25.13
N SER A 8 39.03 36.84 -23.80
CA SER A 8 39.36 35.76 -22.88
C SER A 8 38.40 34.59 -23.12
N GLY A 9 38.90 33.51 -23.71
CA GLY A 9 38.21 32.24 -23.78
C GLY A 9 38.02 31.67 -22.37
N GLN A 10 36.92 32.03 -21.73
CA GLN A 10 36.40 31.25 -20.60
C GLN A 10 35.96 29.90 -21.16
N GLU A 11 36.72 28.87 -20.83
CA GLU A 11 36.33 27.47 -21.00
C GLU A 11 34.97 27.29 -20.33
N ARG A 12 33.95 27.11 -21.18
CA ARG A 12 32.58 26.96 -20.75
C ARG A 12 32.48 25.61 -20.07
N GLU A 13 32.33 25.63 -18.74
CA GLU A 13 31.85 24.48 -17.99
C GLU A 13 30.62 23.91 -18.69
N ASP A 14 30.75 22.68 -19.19
CA ASP A 14 29.66 21.88 -19.69
C ASP A 14 28.66 21.69 -18.56
N ARG A 15 27.74 22.65 -18.40
CA ARG A 15 26.56 22.52 -17.55
C ARG A 15 25.78 21.35 -18.10
N LYS A 16 26.01 20.18 -17.51
CA LYS A 16 25.17 18.99 -17.68
C LYS A 16 23.76 19.38 -17.23
N TYR A 17 22.97 19.86 -18.17
CA TYR A 17 21.53 19.95 -18.03
C TYR A 17 21.04 18.53 -17.82
N TYR A 18 20.74 18.18 -16.57
CA TYR A 18 19.97 16.98 -16.29
C TYR A 18 18.60 17.19 -16.92
N ASP A 19 18.39 16.53 -18.06
CA ASP A 19 17.08 16.41 -18.67
C ASP A 19 16.13 15.77 -17.65
N ARG A 20 15.23 16.59 -17.12
CA ARG A 20 14.21 16.20 -16.13
C ARG A 20 13.18 15.22 -16.73
N ASN A 21 13.23 14.98 -18.04
CA ASN A 21 12.34 14.09 -18.77
C ASN A 21 12.98 12.76 -19.17
N LYS A 22 14.13 12.39 -18.59
CA LYS A 22 14.42 10.96 -18.43
C LYS A 22 13.48 10.44 -17.35
N GLY A 23 12.22 10.22 -17.75
CA GLY A 23 11.38 9.28 -17.05
C GLY A 23 12.20 8.01 -16.96
N ASP A 24 12.65 7.67 -15.76
CA ASP A 24 13.04 6.31 -15.47
C ASP A 24 11.84 5.49 -15.92
N ASP A 25 12.01 4.77 -17.03
CA ASP A 25 11.13 3.68 -17.43
C ASP A 25 11.27 2.63 -16.32
N MET A 26 10.64 2.91 -15.18
CA MET A 26 10.56 2.03 -14.05
C MET A 26 9.57 0.96 -14.48
N GLN A 27 10.09 -0.02 -15.23
CA GLN A 27 9.32 -1.14 -15.75
C GLN A 27 8.88 -1.98 -14.55
N ILE A 28 7.70 -1.65 -13.99
CA ILE A 28 7.06 -2.47 -12.96
C ILE A 28 6.70 -3.79 -13.63
N SER A 29 7.19 -4.90 -13.07
CA SER A 29 6.86 -6.19 -13.62
C SER A 29 5.36 -6.44 -13.47
N ARG A 30 4.76 -7.17 -14.41
CA ARG A 30 3.35 -7.56 -14.32
C ARG A 30 3.06 -8.30 -13.01
N THR A 31 4.03 -9.08 -12.52
CA THR A 31 3.94 -9.78 -11.24
C THR A 31 3.81 -8.80 -10.07
N ASP A 32 4.67 -7.78 -10.01
CA ASP A 32 4.62 -6.78 -8.93
C ASP A 32 3.33 -5.97 -8.96
N MET A 33 2.86 -5.62 -10.16
CA MET A 33 1.57 -4.94 -10.34
C MET A 33 0.40 -5.81 -9.86
N ASN A 34 0.40 -7.11 -10.22
CA ASN A 34 -0.63 -8.03 -9.77
C ASN A 34 -0.61 -8.21 -8.24
N MET A 35 0.57 -8.28 -7.62
CA MET A 35 0.68 -8.35 -6.16
C MET A 35 0.16 -7.07 -5.50
N LEU A 36 0.46 -5.90 -6.06
CA LEU A 36 -0.03 -4.62 -5.55
C LEU A 36 -1.55 -4.53 -5.60
N ILE A 37 -2.15 -4.90 -6.73
CA ILE A 37 -3.61 -4.93 -6.90
C ILE A 37 -4.22 -5.92 -5.90
N MET A 38 -3.66 -7.13 -5.79
CA MET A 38 -4.18 -8.14 -4.87
C MET A 38 -4.11 -7.66 -3.40
N ASN A 39 -3.00 -7.03 -3.00
CA ASN A 39 -2.85 -6.46 -1.66
C ASN A 39 -3.93 -5.40 -1.40
N TYR A 40 -4.17 -4.50 -2.35
CA TYR A 40 -5.21 -3.49 -2.21
C TYR A 40 -6.60 -4.11 -2.05
N LEU A 41 -6.99 -5.03 -2.93
CA LEU A 41 -8.31 -5.67 -2.88
C LEU A 41 -8.53 -6.41 -1.56
N VAL A 42 -7.51 -7.10 -1.06
CA VAL A 42 -7.55 -7.81 0.23
C VAL A 42 -7.57 -6.85 1.42
N THR A 43 -6.76 -5.80 1.38
CA THR A 43 -6.66 -4.82 2.48
C THR A 43 -7.94 -4.01 2.60
N GLU A 44 -8.56 -3.62 1.49
CA GLU A 44 -9.82 -2.89 1.50
C GLU A 44 -11.04 -3.80 1.74
N GLY A 45 -10.88 -5.13 1.65
CA GLY A 45 -11.97 -6.08 1.88
C GLY A 45 -12.88 -6.28 0.66
N PHE A 46 -12.39 -6.00 -0.55
CA PHE A 46 -13.11 -6.25 -1.80
C PHE A 46 -13.04 -7.73 -2.20
N LYS A 47 -13.69 -8.59 -1.43
CA LYS A 47 -13.66 -10.05 -1.59
C LYS A 47 -13.91 -10.53 -3.01
N GLU A 48 -15.06 -10.17 -3.57
CA GLU A 48 -15.49 -10.62 -4.89
C GLU A 48 -14.52 -10.20 -5.99
N ALA A 49 -13.97 -8.99 -5.88
CA ALA A 49 -12.97 -8.49 -6.81
C ALA A 49 -11.65 -9.24 -6.64
N ALA A 50 -11.20 -9.50 -5.40
CA ALA A 50 -9.99 -10.25 -5.11
C ALA A 50 -10.04 -11.67 -5.69
N ILE A 51 -11.15 -12.39 -5.50
CA ILE A 51 -11.34 -13.75 -6.01
C ILE A 51 -11.30 -13.78 -7.54
N LYS A 52 -12.05 -12.90 -8.21
CA LYS A 52 -12.06 -12.82 -9.67
C LYS A 52 -10.69 -12.43 -10.22
N PHE A 53 -10.05 -11.43 -9.62
CA PHE A 53 -8.73 -10.98 -10.03
C PHE A 53 -7.69 -12.09 -9.88
N GLN A 54 -7.73 -12.86 -8.79
CA GLN A 54 -6.84 -13.99 -8.58
C GLN A 54 -6.97 -15.04 -9.70
N GLN A 55 -8.20 -15.39 -10.08
CA GLN A 55 -8.48 -16.34 -11.17
C GLN A 55 -7.94 -15.84 -12.51
N GLU A 56 -8.16 -14.55 -12.82
CA GLU A 56 -7.70 -13.93 -14.08
C GLU A 56 -6.18 -13.73 -14.13
N ALA A 57 -5.56 -13.40 -13.01
CA ALA A 57 -4.13 -13.13 -12.90
C ALA A 57 -3.29 -14.42 -12.72
N GLY A 58 -3.93 -15.59 -12.55
CA GLY A 58 -3.25 -16.87 -12.34
C GLY A 58 -2.46 -16.92 -11.02
N LEU A 59 -2.90 -16.16 -10.01
CA LEU A 59 -2.23 -16.10 -8.71
C LEU A 59 -2.60 -17.33 -7.86
N GLN A 60 -1.60 -17.91 -7.18
CA GLN A 60 -1.83 -18.95 -6.19
C GLN A 60 -2.65 -18.38 -5.03
N GLU A 61 -3.52 -19.22 -4.46
CA GLU A 61 -4.47 -18.86 -3.41
C GLU A 61 -3.75 -18.19 -2.23
N PRO A 62 -3.89 -16.86 -2.06
CA PRO A 62 -3.30 -16.24 -0.89
C PRO A 62 -4.16 -16.67 0.30
N ALA A 63 -3.53 -17.29 1.30
CA ALA A 63 -4.13 -17.59 2.60
C ALA A 63 -4.84 -16.38 3.25
N LEU A 64 -4.61 -15.17 2.74
CA LEU A 64 -5.31 -13.94 3.10
C LEU A 64 -6.81 -13.93 2.76
N CYS A 65 -7.26 -14.72 1.77
CA CYS A 65 -8.67 -14.70 1.38
C CYS A 65 -9.55 -15.54 2.33
N SER A 66 -8.97 -16.49 3.07
CA SER A 66 -9.73 -17.41 3.92
C SER A 66 -10.22 -16.79 5.23
N SER A 67 -9.62 -15.67 5.66
CA SER A 67 -10.05 -14.91 6.86
C SER A 67 -10.63 -13.53 6.50
N LEU A 68 -10.88 -13.30 5.21
CA LEU A 68 -11.24 -11.98 4.71
C LEU A 68 -12.63 -11.56 5.19
N ASP A 69 -13.58 -12.50 5.25
CA ASP A 69 -14.94 -12.25 5.72
C ASP A 69 -14.93 -11.78 7.18
N GLU A 70 -14.22 -12.50 8.05
CA GLU A 70 -14.11 -12.17 9.46
C GLU A 70 -13.45 -10.80 9.65
N ARG A 71 -12.41 -10.50 8.87
CA ARG A 71 -11.74 -9.19 8.91
C ARG A 71 -12.64 -8.04 8.44
N ILE A 72 -13.47 -8.26 7.42
CA ILE A 72 -14.47 -7.28 6.96
C ILE A 72 -15.50 -7.05 8.05
N MET A 73 -16.04 -8.11 8.66
CA MET A 73 -17.03 -8.02 9.74
C MET A 73 -16.47 -7.31 10.97
N ILE A 74 -15.24 -7.62 11.38
CA ILE A 74 -14.55 -6.93 12.48
C ILE A 74 -14.42 -5.44 12.17
N ARG A 75 -13.95 -5.08 10.97
CA ARG A 75 -13.81 -3.68 10.56
C ARG A 75 -15.16 -2.95 10.59
N GLU A 76 -16.20 -3.56 10.05
CA GLU A 76 -17.54 -2.98 10.03
C GLU A 76 -18.06 -2.74 11.44
N ALA A 77 -17.90 -3.72 12.34
CA ALA A 77 -18.30 -3.56 13.75
C ALA A 77 -17.54 -2.42 14.44
N VAL A 78 -16.23 -2.25 14.17
CA VAL A 78 -15.46 -1.12 14.68
C VAL A 78 -15.98 0.21 14.11
N GLN A 79 -16.14 0.32 12.79
CA GLN A 79 -16.57 1.55 12.12
C GLN A 79 -18.00 1.97 12.48
N THR A 80 -18.88 1.01 12.81
CA THR A 80 -20.25 1.26 13.23
C THR A 80 -20.41 1.43 14.75
N GLY A 81 -19.32 1.40 15.52
CA GLY A 81 -19.34 1.57 16.97
C GLY A 81 -19.84 0.35 17.75
N ARG A 82 -20.01 -0.80 17.09
CA ARG A 82 -20.38 -2.09 17.71
C ARG A 82 -19.15 -2.75 18.35
N ILE A 83 -18.51 -2.04 19.27
CA ILE A 83 -17.25 -2.45 19.90
C ILE A 83 -17.34 -3.81 20.62
N PRO A 84 -18.42 -4.16 21.36
CA PRO A 84 -18.54 -5.48 21.97
C PRO A 84 -18.51 -6.62 20.95
N ASP A 85 -19.20 -6.46 19.82
CA ASP A 85 -19.22 -7.43 18.73
C ASP A 85 -17.82 -7.56 18.12
N ALA A 86 -17.14 -6.42 17.88
CA ALA A 86 -15.79 -6.41 17.34
C ALA A 86 -14.80 -7.18 18.24
N ILE A 87 -14.85 -6.97 19.56
CA ILE A 87 -14.01 -7.69 20.53
C ILE A 87 -14.27 -9.19 20.48
N ALA A 88 -15.54 -9.61 20.47
CA ALA A 88 -15.90 -11.02 20.41
C ALA A 88 -15.39 -11.69 19.12
N MET A 89 -15.56 -11.03 17.98
CA MET A 89 -15.08 -11.53 16.68
C MET A 89 -13.55 -11.59 16.61
N VAL A 90 -12.85 -10.58 17.12
CA VAL A 90 -11.38 -10.59 17.20
C VAL A 90 -10.88 -11.77 18.03
N ASN A 91 -11.45 -11.99 19.21
CA ASN A 91 -11.04 -13.08 20.09
C ASN A 91 -11.38 -14.46 19.52
N ALA A 92 -12.44 -14.59 18.72
CA ALA A 92 -12.77 -15.82 18.02
C ALA A 92 -11.77 -16.13 16.89
N LEU A 93 -11.30 -15.09 16.17
CA LEU A 93 -10.37 -15.23 15.04
C LEU A 93 -8.92 -15.39 15.50
N HIS A 94 -8.49 -14.59 16.48
CA HIS A 94 -7.14 -14.59 17.05
C HIS A 94 -7.24 -14.49 18.58
N PRO A 95 -7.39 -15.62 19.27
CA PRO A 95 -7.32 -15.67 20.73
C PRO A 95 -6.02 -15.02 21.20
N GLU A 96 -6.08 -14.20 22.25
CA GLU A 96 -4.95 -13.47 22.86
C GLU A 96 -4.45 -12.21 22.14
N LEU A 97 -4.97 -11.83 20.96
CA LEU A 97 -4.50 -10.61 20.28
C LEU A 97 -4.66 -9.36 21.15
N LEU A 98 -5.84 -9.21 21.77
CA LEU A 98 -6.16 -8.06 22.61
C LEU A 98 -5.50 -8.13 23.99
N ASP A 99 -5.17 -9.34 24.46
CA ASP A 99 -4.45 -9.55 25.72
C ASP A 99 -2.97 -9.19 25.59
N ASN A 100 -2.38 -9.49 24.43
CA ASN A 100 -0.99 -9.22 24.11
C ASN A 100 -0.73 -7.76 23.70
N ASP A 101 -1.74 -7.07 23.15
CA ASP A 101 -1.65 -5.65 22.78
C ASP A 101 -2.69 -4.79 23.51
N ARG A 102 -2.29 -4.33 24.69
CA ARG A 102 -3.11 -3.46 25.54
C ARG A 102 -3.39 -2.08 24.91
N TYR A 103 -2.51 -1.60 24.02
CA TYR A 103 -2.73 -0.34 23.32
C TYR A 103 -3.83 -0.49 22.28
N LEU A 104 -3.83 -1.59 21.53
CA LEU A 104 -4.89 -1.93 20.59
C LEU A 104 -6.25 -2.04 21.29
N TYR A 105 -6.30 -2.76 22.42
CA TYR A 105 -7.53 -2.90 23.21
C TYR A 105 -8.08 -1.53 23.68
N PHE A 106 -7.20 -0.65 24.17
CA PHE A 106 -7.60 0.70 24.58
C PHE A 106 -8.16 1.52 23.40
N HIS A 107 -7.48 1.54 22.26
CA HIS A 107 -7.94 2.32 21.09
C HIS A 107 -9.29 1.82 20.56
N LEU A 108 -9.52 0.51 20.64
CA LEU A 108 -10.79 -0.11 20.26
C LEU A 108 -11.96 0.38 21.13
N GLN A 109 -11.70 0.76 22.39
CA GLN A 109 -12.72 1.26 23.32
C GLN A 109 -12.96 2.77 23.23
N VAL A 110 -11.93 3.55 22.89
CA VAL A 110 -11.94 5.01 23.05
C VAL A 110 -12.21 5.77 21.74
N ASN A 111 -11.98 5.15 20.58
CA ASN A 111 -12.27 5.78 19.29
C ASN A 111 -13.63 5.32 18.74
N VAL A 112 -14.68 6.06 19.13
CA VAL A 112 -15.92 6.29 18.36
C VAL A 112 -16.19 7.80 18.37
#